data_AF-A0AAN8AT18-F1
#
_entry.id   AF-A0AAN8AT18-F1
#
_cell.length_a   1.000
_cell.length_b   1.000
_cell.length_c   1.000
_cell.angle_alpha   90.00
_cell.angle_beta   90.00
_cell.angle_gamma   90.00
#
_symmetry.space_group_name_H-M   'P 1'
#
loop_
_entity.id
_entity.type
_entity.pdbx_description
1 polymer ?
#
loop_
_entity_poly.entity_id
_entity_poly.type
_entity_poly.pdbx_seq_one_letter_code
_entity_poly.pdbx_strand_id
1 'polypeptide(L)'
;MADRRAEKSCEEASRSLARREYDAAVSHSTEALVVLAPQAPPSGAPVPQSPTSLVAATGPLRSRALLYRIAAFLQLKNYDEADEDCKHVMAEEVARGDGSLQASLRSMLVDGSLQEVASILSKALYGEPMNGIVAKDLSRLKMLFSEIESINREMAPEYTEDQEEEVQDGWQFRPPPRGVTSSEEYTLCKRYLEQGLCRYGAQCTSAHSQEELMEWQKRYASRLIRLKQQQESKHFTENYMETLIEKWMNSLSPEKVLSDYLEGVSVETSSSLSVTVAAKKSAHSWTFSFLCKPPRKLFRIALLYDAHRPHFFITGVSSEERQQTLPKGCQEWTPGEEAAVVPDNGLDHSIYKVTLGFSTEIFGTFRQTVVFDFGSEPVLMKRIMVDACLD
;
A
#
# COMPACT_ATOMS: atom_id res chain seq x y z
N MET A 1 11.71 -4.65 -38.92
CA MET A 1 12.82 -5.63 -38.83
C MET A 1 13.61 -5.47 -37.54
N ALA A 2 13.91 -4.24 -37.09
CA ALA A 2 14.57 -3.98 -35.80
C ALA A 2 13.72 -4.42 -34.60
N ASP A 3 12.43 -4.09 -34.56
CA ASP A 3 11.55 -4.44 -33.43
C ASP A 3 11.47 -5.96 -33.19
N ARG A 4 11.28 -6.75 -34.26
CA ARG A 4 11.30 -8.23 -34.19
C ARG A 4 12.63 -8.80 -33.70
N ARG A 5 13.75 -8.10 -33.93
CA ARG A 5 15.07 -8.52 -33.42
C ARG A 5 15.16 -8.22 -31.93
N ALA A 6 14.74 -7.03 -31.50
CA ALA A 6 14.71 -6.66 -30.09
C ALA A 6 13.77 -7.54 -29.27
N GLU A 7 12.59 -7.88 -29.82
CA GLU A 7 11.62 -8.80 -29.21
C GLU A 7 12.26 -10.18 -28.97
N LYS A 8 12.91 -10.73 -29.99
CA LYS A 8 13.59 -12.02 -29.89
C LYS A 8 14.70 -12.00 -28.84
N SER A 9 15.55 -10.97 -28.82
CA SER A 9 16.60 -10.85 -27.81
C SER A 9 16.00 -10.67 -26.40
N CYS A 10 14.87 -9.98 -26.26
CA CYS A 10 14.16 -9.83 -24.98
C CYS A 10 13.57 -11.17 -24.49
N GLU A 11 13.01 -11.99 -25.38
CA GLU A 11 12.55 -13.35 -25.07
C GLU A 11 13.70 -14.30 -24.71
N GLU A 12 14.85 -14.18 -25.37
CA GLU A 12 16.07 -14.92 -25.04
C GLU A 12 16.61 -14.53 -23.66
N ALA A 13 16.55 -13.25 -23.30
CA ALA A 13 16.90 -12.76 -21.96
C ALA A 13 16.00 -13.37 -20.88
N SER A 14 14.68 -13.37 -21.09
CA SER A 14 13.71 -13.99 -20.17
C SER A 14 13.99 -15.48 -19.95
N ARG A 15 14.23 -16.23 -21.05
CA ARG A 15 14.57 -17.66 -20.98
C ARG A 15 15.90 -17.91 -20.27
N SER A 16 16.90 -17.07 -20.50
CA SER A 16 18.21 -17.18 -19.84
C SER A 16 18.09 -16.93 -18.33
N LEU A 17 17.26 -15.95 -17.93
CA LEU A 17 16.97 -15.67 -16.53
C LEU A 17 16.31 -16.87 -15.83
N ALA A 18 15.30 -17.47 -16.47
CA ALA A 18 14.64 -18.69 -15.96
C ALA A 18 15.59 -19.90 -15.84
N ARG A 19 16.62 -19.98 -16.70
CA ARG A 19 17.66 -21.01 -16.67
C ARG A 19 18.82 -20.70 -15.71
N ARG A 20 18.81 -19.53 -15.07
CA ARG A 20 19.91 -19.02 -14.22
C ARG A 20 21.21 -18.76 -14.98
N GLU A 21 21.12 -18.53 -16.29
CA GLU A 21 22.23 -18.17 -17.17
C GLU A 21 22.38 -16.65 -17.17
N TYR A 22 22.82 -16.08 -16.04
CA TYR A 22 22.73 -14.63 -15.81
C TYR A 22 23.61 -13.80 -16.76
N ASP A 23 24.82 -14.26 -17.10
CA ASP A 23 25.66 -13.59 -18.10
C ASP A 23 25.00 -13.57 -19.49
N ALA A 24 24.31 -14.65 -19.88
CA ALA A 24 23.55 -14.71 -21.12
C ALA A 24 22.34 -13.77 -21.06
N ALA A 25 21.63 -13.71 -19.93
CA ALA A 25 20.54 -12.77 -19.72
C ALA A 25 20.99 -11.30 -19.85
N VAL A 26 22.17 -10.96 -19.32
CA VAL A 26 22.78 -9.62 -19.52
C VAL A 26 23.10 -9.37 -20.99
N SER A 27 23.69 -10.34 -21.69
CA SER A 27 24.05 -10.23 -23.10
C SER A 27 22.83 -9.99 -24.00
N HIS A 28 21.81 -10.84 -23.87
CA HIS A 28 20.57 -10.74 -24.64
C HIS A 28 19.78 -9.46 -24.33
N SER A 29 19.72 -9.05 -23.06
CA SER A 29 19.08 -7.78 -22.68
C SER A 29 19.83 -6.58 -23.28
N THR A 30 21.16 -6.62 -23.30
CA THR A 30 21.98 -5.56 -23.89
C THR A 30 21.80 -5.48 -25.40
N GLU A 31 21.73 -6.62 -26.09
CA GLU A 31 21.43 -6.68 -27.52
C GLU A 31 20.06 -6.04 -27.84
N ALA A 32 19.02 -6.37 -27.06
CA ALA A 32 17.70 -5.76 -27.20
C ALA A 32 17.79 -4.23 -27.03
N LEU A 33 18.48 -3.75 -25.99
CA LEU A 33 18.60 -2.32 -25.69
C LEU A 33 19.39 -1.53 -26.74
N VAL A 34 20.39 -2.15 -27.38
CA VAL A 34 21.14 -1.56 -28.50
C VAL A 34 20.23 -1.38 -29.72
N VAL A 35 19.40 -2.38 -30.02
CA VAL A 35 18.45 -2.30 -31.14
C VAL A 35 17.36 -1.25 -30.88
N LEU A 36 16.95 -1.08 -29.62
CA LEU A 36 15.94 -0.12 -29.17
C LEU A 36 16.50 1.30 -28.93
N ALA A 37 17.80 1.53 -29.14
CA ALA A 37 18.39 2.85 -28.97
C ALA A 37 17.90 3.83 -30.06
N PRO A 38 17.69 5.12 -29.73
CA PRO A 38 17.30 6.12 -30.72
C PRO A 38 18.33 6.19 -31.85
N GLN A 39 17.90 5.92 -33.09
CA GLN A 39 18.75 6.05 -34.26
C GLN A 39 18.96 7.54 -34.57
N ALA A 40 20.22 7.96 -34.76
CA ALA A 40 20.50 9.30 -35.27
C ALA A 40 19.94 9.43 -36.69
N PRO A 41 19.28 10.55 -37.06
CA PRO A 41 18.79 10.71 -38.41
C PRO A 41 19.96 10.70 -39.40
N PRO A 42 19.86 9.98 -40.54
CA PRO A 42 20.88 10.03 -41.57
C PRO A 42 20.95 11.46 -42.11
N SER A 43 22.18 11.99 -42.19
CA SER A 43 22.45 13.31 -42.74
C SER A 43 21.95 13.36 -44.19
N GLY A 44 20.80 14.02 -44.42
CA GLY A 44 20.31 14.36 -45.76
C GLY A 44 18.93 13.83 -46.19
N ALA A 45 18.11 13.20 -45.34
CA ALA A 45 16.76 12.78 -45.73
C ALA A 45 15.65 13.74 -45.23
N PRO A 46 14.56 13.97 -46.00
CA PRO A 46 13.43 14.78 -45.54
C PRO A 46 12.78 14.13 -44.32
N VAL A 47 12.50 14.95 -43.29
CA VAL A 47 11.86 14.55 -42.04
C VAL A 47 10.51 13.88 -42.33
N PRO A 48 10.30 12.59 -42.00
CA PRO A 48 8.98 11.99 -42.00
C PRO A 48 8.20 12.46 -40.77
N GLN A 49 6.88 12.47 -40.90
CA GLN A 49 5.92 12.94 -39.90
C GLN A 49 6.09 12.26 -38.53
N SER A 50 6.16 13.09 -37.48
CA SER A 50 5.93 12.80 -36.05
C SER A 50 6.85 11.75 -35.38
N PRO A 51 7.95 12.17 -34.71
CA PRO A 51 8.82 11.31 -33.89
C PRO A 51 8.11 10.59 -32.72
N THR A 52 6.92 11.05 -32.34
CA THR A 52 6.22 10.67 -31.11
C THR A 52 5.64 9.26 -31.14
N SER A 53 5.27 8.73 -32.31
CA SER A 53 4.55 7.43 -32.42
C SER A 53 5.48 6.20 -32.34
N LEU A 54 6.68 6.27 -32.93
CA LEU A 54 7.68 5.18 -32.88
C LEU A 54 8.37 5.07 -31.52
N VAL A 55 8.57 6.20 -30.84
CA VAL A 55 9.11 6.23 -29.47
C VAL A 55 8.08 5.74 -28.47
N ALA A 56 6.77 5.90 -28.71
CA ALA A 56 5.70 5.36 -27.88
C ALA A 56 5.63 3.82 -27.90
N ALA A 57 5.80 3.19 -29.07
CA ALA A 57 5.66 1.74 -29.23
C ALA A 57 6.82 0.91 -28.64
N THR A 58 8.02 1.48 -28.53
CA THR A 58 9.24 0.77 -28.09
C THR A 58 9.50 0.85 -26.58
N GLY A 59 8.79 1.73 -25.87
CA GLY A 59 8.91 1.92 -24.42
C GLY A 59 8.72 0.62 -23.62
N PRO A 60 7.62 -0.12 -23.83
CA PRO A 60 7.37 -1.33 -23.04
C PRO A 60 8.41 -2.43 -23.22
N LEU A 61 8.90 -2.62 -24.45
CA LEU A 61 9.92 -3.61 -24.76
C LEU A 61 11.27 -3.25 -24.13
N ARG A 62 11.58 -1.95 -24.08
CA ARG A 62 12.78 -1.42 -23.45
C ARG A 62 12.76 -1.59 -21.93
N SER A 63 11.64 -1.28 -21.29
CA SER A 63 11.45 -1.51 -19.85
C SER A 63 11.61 -3.00 -19.51
N ARG A 64 11.05 -3.91 -20.31
CA ARG A 64 11.24 -5.37 -20.13
C ARG A 64 12.71 -5.78 -20.17
N ALA A 65 13.46 -5.30 -21.18
CA ALA A 65 14.88 -5.63 -21.31
C ALA A 65 15.71 -5.08 -20.13
N LEU A 66 15.42 -3.88 -19.65
CA LEU A 66 16.05 -3.33 -18.44
C LEU A 66 15.73 -4.17 -17.20
N LEU A 67 14.47 -4.57 -17.01
CA LEU A 67 14.05 -5.39 -15.86
C LEU A 67 14.75 -6.75 -15.80
N TYR A 68 14.91 -7.44 -16.94
CA TYR A 68 15.67 -8.69 -16.99
C TYR A 68 17.15 -8.47 -16.68
N ARG A 69 17.73 -7.38 -17.19
CA ARG A 69 19.15 -7.07 -16.97
C ARG A 69 19.43 -6.71 -15.51
N ILE A 70 18.54 -5.95 -14.86
CA ILE A 70 18.57 -5.67 -13.42
C ILE A 70 18.58 -6.98 -12.63
N ALA A 71 17.62 -7.88 -12.90
CA ALA A 71 17.55 -9.17 -12.22
C ALA A 71 18.84 -10.00 -12.38
N ALA A 72 19.39 -10.04 -13.60
CA ALA A 72 20.65 -10.74 -13.86
C ALA A 72 21.83 -10.11 -13.12
N PHE A 73 21.95 -8.78 -13.12
CA PHE A 73 23.02 -8.08 -12.39
C PHE A 73 22.94 -8.27 -10.87
N LEU A 74 21.74 -8.30 -10.29
CA LEU A 74 21.56 -8.61 -8.87
C LEU A 74 22.08 -10.00 -8.51
N GLN A 75 21.85 -11.00 -9.37
CA GLN A 75 22.37 -12.35 -9.18
C GLN A 75 23.89 -12.44 -9.37
N LEU A 76 24.45 -11.63 -10.26
CA LEU A 76 25.89 -11.49 -10.48
C LEU A 76 26.58 -10.61 -9.42
N LYS A 77 25.83 -10.01 -8.48
CA LYS A 77 26.32 -9.05 -7.46
C LYS A 77 26.89 -7.75 -8.06
N ASN A 78 26.48 -7.41 -9.28
CA ASN A 78 26.81 -6.18 -9.98
C ASN A 78 25.78 -5.10 -9.65
N TYR A 79 25.79 -4.65 -8.39
CA TYR A 79 24.74 -3.77 -7.87
C TYR A 79 24.76 -2.37 -8.48
N ASP A 80 25.92 -1.88 -8.95
CA ASP A 80 26.03 -0.53 -9.52
C ASP A 80 25.37 -0.47 -10.90
N GLU A 81 25.57 -1.52 -11.71
CA GLU A 81 24.93 -1.67 -13.01
C GLU A 81 23.42 -1.94 -12.88
N ALA A 82 23.00 -2.74 -11.90
CA ALA A 82 21.59 -2.93 -11.59
C ALA A 82 20.89 -1.62 -11.20
N ASP A 83 21.57 -0.79 -10.41
CA ASP A 83 21.05 0.49 -9.95
C ASP A 83 21.01 1.55 -11.07
N GLU A 84 22.02 1.63 -11.93
CA GLU A 84 21.98 2.49 -13.11
C GLU A 84 20.86 2.07 -14.07
N ASP A 85 20.65 0.77 -14.31
CA ASP A 85 19.51 0.31 -15.13
C ASP A 85 18.16 0.66 -14.47
N CYS A 86 18.06 0.53 -13.14
CA CYS A 86 16.87 0.91 -12.40
C CYS A 86 16.57 2.40 -12.57
N LYS A 87 17.59 3.27 -12.55
CA LYS A 87 17.45 4.70 -12.81
C LYS A 87 16.93 5.00 -14.21
N HIS A 88 17.32 4.22 -15.23
CA HIS A 88 16.78 4.38 -16.59
C HIS A 88 15.29 3.99 -16.66
N VAL A 89 14.88 2.90 -16.00
CA VAL A 89 13.47 2.50 -15.89
C VAL A 89 12.63 3.61 -15.25
N MET A 90 13.11 4.18 -14.14
CA MET A 90 12.40 5.25 -13.43
C MET A 90 12.39 6.57 -14.23
N ALA A 91 13.48 6.89 -14.93
CA ALA A 91 13.56 8.10 -15.76
C ALA A 91 12.60 8.05 -16.96
N GLU A 92 12.38 6.86 -17.55
CA GLU A 92 11.41 6.68 -18.64
C GLU A 92 9.98 6.92 -18.17
N GLU A 93 9.62 6.44 -16.97
CA GLU A 93 8.32 6.69 -16.36
C GLU A 93 8.09 8.18 -16.08
N VAL A 94 9.10 8.87 -15.50
CA VAL A 94 9.02 10.31 -15.22
C VAL A 94 8.94 11.16 -16.50
N ALA A 95 9.66 10.75 -17.57
CA ALA A 95 9.68 11.50 -18.82
C ALA A 95 8.38 11.37 -19.64
N ARG A 96 7.69 10.23 -19.54
CA ARG A 96 6.46 9.96 -20.31
C ARG A 96 5.19 10.30 -19.53
N GLY A 97 5.16 10.04 -18.22
CA GLY A 97 4.03 10.35 -17.34
C GLY A 97 2.70 9.72 -17.76
N ASP A 98 2.74 8.67 -18.58
CA ASP A 98 1.59 8.02 -19.22
C ASP A 98 1.26 6.65 -18.60
N GLY A 99 1.95 6.25 -17.54
CA GLY A 99 1.81 4.94 -16.91
C GLY A 99 2.43 3.79 -17.72
N SER A 100 3.38 4.09 -18.60
CA SER A 100 4.01 3.10 -19.49
C SER A 100 4.78 2.02 -18.74
N LEU A 101 5.38 2.32 -17.58
CA LEU A 101 5.99 1.30 -16.73
C LEU A 101 4.95 0.33 -16.18
N GLN A 102 3.84 0.82 -15.63
CA GLN A 102 2.76 0.00 -15.06
C GLN A 102 2.10 -0.86 -16.15
N ALA A 103 1.91 -0.32 -17.36
CA ALA A 103 1.43 -1.08 -18.51
C ALA A 103 2.40 -2.23 -18.89
N SER A 104 3.71 -1.97 -18.84
CA SER A 104 4.75 -2.96 -19.12
C SER A 104 4.78 -4.06 -18.06
N LEU A 105 4.70 -3.70 -16.79
CA LEU A 105 4.63 -4.63 -15.67
C LEU A 105 3.37 -5.50 -15.74
N ARG A 106 2.19 -4.93 -16.04
CA ARG A 106 0.95 -5.69 -16.26
C ARG A 106 1.09 -6.67 -17.42
N SER A 107 1.72 -6.27 -18.51
CA SER A 107 1.99 -7.18 -19.64
C SER A 107 2.92 -8.32 -19.27
N MET A 108 3.99 -8.06 -18.51
CA MET A 108 4.90 -9.08 -18.00
C MET A 108 4.23 -10.02 -16.98
N LEU A 109 3.25 -9.52 -16.24
CA LEU A 109 2.49 -10.33 -15.30
C LEU A 109 1.60 -11.33 -16.04
N VAL A 110 0.88 -10.86 -17.06
CA VAL A 110 -0.03 -11.69 -17.88
C VAL A 110 0.73 -12.80 -18.62
N ASP A 111 1.92 -12.52 -19.14
CA ASP A 111 2.75 -13.53 -19.82
C ASP A 111 3.64 -14.36 -18.88
N GLY A 112 3.58 -14.11 -17.57
CA GLY A 112 4.30 -14.83 -16.52
C GLY A 112 5.79 -14.48 -16.40
N SER A 113 6.31 -13.58 -17.24
CA SER A 113 7.73 -13.23 -17.25
C SER A 113 8.17 -12.35 -16.07
N LEU A 114 7.22 -11.73 -15.36
CA LEU A 114 7.49 -10.87 -14.20
C LEU A 114 7.93 -11.65 -12.94
N GLN A 115 7.50 -12.91 -12.80
CA GLN A 115 7.64 -13.67 -11.56
C GLN A 115 9.11 -13.90 -11.16
N GLU A 116 9.97 -14.22 -12.12
CA GLU A 116 11.40 -14.46 -11.85
C GLU A 116 12.11 -13.17 -11.45
N VAL A 117 11.77 -12.04 -12.11
CA VAL A 117 12.29 -10.71 -11.77
C VAL A 117 11.89 -10.33 -10.34
N ALA A 118 10.60 -10.48 -9.99
CA ALA A 118 10.10 -10.20 -8.64
C ALA A 118 10.78 -11.06 -7.56
N SER A 119 10.91 -12.37 -7.81
CA SER A 119 11.61 -13.33 -6.93
C SER A 119 13.07 -12.94 -6.69
N ILE A 120 13.78 -12.53 -7.74
CA ILE A 120 15.19 -12.13 -7.65
C ILE A 120 15.34 -10.81 -6.89
N LEU A 121 14.52 -9.80 -7.18
CA LEU A 121 14.56 -8.52 -6.46
C LEU A 121 14.24 -8.72 -4.97
N SER A 122 13.19 -9.48 -4.64
CA SER A 122 12.84 -9.80 -3.25
C SER A 122 14.00 -10.44 -2.50
N LYS A 123 14.65 -11.44 -3.09
CA LYS A 123 15.82 -12.11 -2.49
C LYS A 123 17.03 -11.17 -2.35
N ALA A 124 17.26 -10.29 -3.31
CA ALA A 124 18.38 -9.35 -3.25
C ALA A 124 18.17 -8.26 -2.18
N LEU A 125 16.92 -7.84 -1.95
CA LEU A 125 16.57 -6.79 -1.00
C LEU A 125 16.37 -7.29 0.43
N TYR A 126 15.85 -8.51 0.60
CA TYR A 126 15.41 -9.04 1.90
C TYR A 126 16.01 -10.40 2.27
N GLY A 127 16.87 -10.98 1.43
CA GLY A 127 17.58 -12.22 1.72
C GLY A 127 18.65 -12.07 2.80
N GLU A 128 19.22 -13.19 3.27
CA GLU A 128 20.26 -13.16 4.30
C GLU A 128 21.45 -12.26 3.90
N PRO A 129 22.03 -11.50 4.85
CA PRO A 129 23.07 -10.52 4.56
C PRO A 129 24.34 -11.20 4.04
N MET A 130 24.45 -11.32 2.73
CA MET A 130 25.68 -11.71 2.05
C MET A 130 26.65 -10.53 2.14
N ASN A 131 27.84 -10.79 2.70
CA ASN A 131 28.97 -9.87 2.77
C ASN A 131 29.10 -9.04 1.48
N GLY A 132 28.80 -7.74 1.58
CA GLY A 132 28.94 -6.76 0.48
C GLY A 132 27.76 -5.81 0.27
N ILE A 133 26.55 -6.13 0.77
CA ILE A 133 25.33 -5.31 0.54
C ILE A 133 25.18 -4.15 1.53
N VAL A 134 25.79 -4.24 2.72
CA VAL A 134 25.48 -3.40 3.91
C VAL A 134 25.83 -1.90 3.75
N ALA A 135 26.39 -1.46 2.62
CA ALA A 135 26.81 -0.06 2.39
C ALA A 135 26.27 0.61 1.13
N LYS A 136 25.49 -0.06 0.27
CA LYS A 136 25.00 0.52 -1.00
C LYS A 136 23.58 1.07 -0.87
N ASP A 137 23.31 2.22 -1.50
CA ASP A 137 21.97 2.80 -1.60
C ASP A 137 21.11 1.94 -2.53
N LEU A 138 20.06 1.33 -1.98
CA LEU A 138 19.14 0.45 -2.71
C LEU A 138 17.76 1.09 -2.92
N SER A 139 17.63 2.40 -2.70
CA SER A 139 16.34 3.09 -2.70
C SER A 139 15.58 2.94 -4.02
N ARG A 140 16.28 3.02 -5.16
CA ARG A 140 15.67 2.84 -6.49
C ARG A 140 15.16 1.42 -6.69
N LEU A 141 15.96 0.41 -6.32
CA LEU A 141 15.57 -0.99 -6.43
C LEU A 141 14.38 -1.33 -5.51
N LYS A 142 14.32 -0.75 -4.31
CA LYS A 142 13.17 -0.87 -3.40
C LYS A 142 11.90 -0.25 -3.98
N MET A 143 11.99 0.95 -4.57
CA MET A 143 10.86 1.58 -5.26
C MET A 143 10.37 0.73 -6.43
N LEU A 144 11.29 0.23 -7.25
CA LEU A 144 10.94 -0.64 -8.38
C LEU A 144 10.24 -1.93 -7.91
N PHE A 145 10.73 -2.54 -6.82
CA PHE A 145 10.10 -3.72 -6.25
C PHE A 145 8.68 -3.43 -5.72
N SER A 146 8.47 -2.28 -5.06
CA SER A 146 7.15 -1.85 -4.59
C SER A 146 6.13 -1.71 -5.73
N GLU A 147 6.55 -1.16 -6.88
CA GLU A 147 5.69 -1.06 -8.06
C GLU A 147 5.29 -2.45 -8.60
N ILE A 148 6.25 -3.38 -8.67
CA ILE A 148 6.00 -4.78 -9.07
C ILE A 148 5.00 -5.46 -8.11
N GLU A 149 5.14 -5.25 -6.80
CA GLU A 149 4.21 -5.80 -5.81
C GLU A 149 2.81 -5.19 -5.91
N SER A 150 2.69 -3.90 -6.23
CA SER A 150 1.40 -3.26 -6.44
C SER A 150 0.63 -3.90 -7.60
N ILE A 151 1.31 -4.12 -8.73
CA ILE A 151 0.70 -4.76 -9.92
C ILE A 151 0.32 -6.22 -9.64
N ASN A 152 1.12 -6.95 -8.85
CA ASN A 152 0.77 -8.31 -8.44
C ASN A 152 -0.49 -8.37 -7.54
N ARG A 153 -0.75 -7.34 -6.73
CA ARG A 153 -1.97 -7.27 -5.89
C ARG A 153 -3.22 -6.95 -6.70
N GLU A 154 -3.12 -6.07 -7.71
CA GLU A 154 -4.26 -5.69 -8.57
C GLU A 154 -4.81 -6.85 -9.42
N MET A 155 -3.97 -7.85 -9.74
CA MET A 155 -4.33 -9.00 -10.60
C MET A 155 -4.47 -10.31 -9.82
N ALA A 156 -4.26 -10.29 -8.50
CA ALA A 156 -4.75 -11.37 -7.65
C ALA A 156 -6.27 -11.43 -7.81
N PRO A 157 -6.88 -12.61 -7.99
CA PRO A 157 -8.31 -12.69 -8.20
C PRO A 157 -9.01 -12.02 -7.02
N GLU A 158 -9.61 -10.86 -7.29
CA GLU A 158 -10.77 -10.39 -6.56
C GLU A 158 -11.74 -11.58 -6.58
N TYR A 159 -11.89 -12.24 -5.44
CA TYR A 159 -13.14 -12.94 -5.18
C TYR A 159 -14.19 -11.86 -5.34
N THR A 160 -14.87 -11.87 -6.48
CA THR A 160 -15.92 -10.92 -6.83
C THR A 160 -16.92 -10.90 -5.68
N GLU A 161 -16.80 -9.88 -4.84
CA GLU A 161 -17.86 -9.35 -4.01
C GLU A 161 -18.88 -8.76 -4.98
N ASP A 162 -19.71 -9.62 -5.59
CA ASP A 162 -20.93 -9.25 -6.31
C ASP A 162 -21.75 -10.52 -6.59
N GLN A 163 -22.24 -11.09 -5.50
CA GLN A 163 -23.57 -11.70 -5.42
C GLN A 163 -24.00 -11.56 -3.96
N GLU A 164 -24.31 -10.32 -3.60
CA GLU A 164 -25.25 -10.04 -2.51
C GLU A 164 -26.58 -10.70 -2.88
N GLU A 165 -26.77 -11.97 -2.50
CA GLU A 165 -28.09 -12.39 -2.07
C GLU A 165 -28.32 -11.82 -0.68
N GLU A 166 -28.90 -10.62 -0.71
CA GLU A 166 -29.58 -9.94 0.37
C GLU A 166 -30.41 -10.94 1.21
N VAL A 167 -29.97 -11.15 2.45
CA VAL A 167 -30.77 -11.46 3.65
C VAL A 167 -31.96 -12.42 3.46
N GLN A 168 -31.71 -13.71 3.75
CA GLN A 168 -32.65 -14.49 4.55
C GLN A 168 -31.97 -14.84 5.88
N ASP A 169 -32.42 -14.17 6.95
CA ASP A 169 -31.95 -14.34 8.33
C ASP A 169 -32.39 -15.70 8.92
N GLY A 170 -31.86 -16.79 8.35
CA GLY A 170 -32.14 -18.17 8.72
C GLY A 170 -31.14 -19.13 8.08
N TRP A 171 -30.98 -20.32 8.67
CA TRP A 171 -30.32 -21.44 7.99
C TRP A 171 -31.31 -22.03 6.98
N GLN A 172 -30.88 -22.25 5.73
CA GLN A 172 -31.73 -22.93 4.74
C GLN A 172 -31.91 -24.41 5.13
N PHE A 173 -30.88 -24.99 5.74
CA PHE A 173 -30.90 -26.30 6.38
C PHE A 173 -30.82 -26.17 7.90
N ARG A 174 -30.51 -27.26 8.63
CA ARG A 174 -30.35 -27.14 10.08
C ARG A 174 -29.11 -26.31 10.39
N PRO A 175 -29.04 -25.63 11.55
CA PRO A 175 -27.78 -25.05 12.00
C PRO A 175 -26.72 -26.15 12.22
N PRO A 176 -25.43 -25.87 11.93
CA PRO A 176 -24.35 -26.81 12.16
C PRO A 176 -24.22 -27.12 13.66
N PRO A 177 -23.74 -28.32 14.03
CA PRO A 177 -23.56 -28.72 15.42
C PRO A 177 -22.59 -27.78 16.15
N ARG A 178 -22.89 -27.50 17.42
CA ARG A 178 -22.00 -26.70 18.27
C ARG A 178 -20.74 -27.50 18.60
N GLY A 179 -19.57 -26.84 18.53
CA GLY A 179 -18.29 -27.43 18.95
C GLY A 179 -17.41 -27.95 17.82
N VAL A 180 -17.85 -27.86 16.56
CA VAL A 180 -17.01 -28.17 15.40
C VAL A 180 -15.96 -27.08 15.20
N THR A 181 -14.68 -27.47 15.16
CA THR A 181 -13.55 -26.53 15.06
C THR A 181 -12.81 -26.58 13.72
N SER A 182 -13.23 -27.44 12.79
CA SER A 182 -12.67 -27.52 11.44
C SER A 182 -13.74 -27.81 10.38
N SER A 183 -13.49 -27.38 9.13
CA SER A 183 -14.40 -27.66 8.00
C SER A 183 -14.41 -29.14 7.58
N GLU A 184 -13.35 -29.87 7.91
CA GLU A 184 -13.15 -31.29 7.59
C GLU A 184 -13.94 -32.23 8.52
N GLU A 185 -14.37 -31.73 9.68
CA GLU A 185 -15.16 -32.49 10.65
C GLU A 185 -16.65 -32.60 10.23
N TYR A 186 -17.10 -31.77 9.28
CA TYR A 186 -18.44 -31.89 8.71
C TYR A 186 -18.53 -33.07 7.74
N THR A 187 -19.42 -34.02 8.07
CA THR A 187 -19.60 -35.28 7.33
C THR A 187 -21.06 -35.58 7.04
N LEU A 188 -21.33 -36.39 6.01
CA LEU A 188 -22.69 -36.83 5.66
C LEU A 188 -23.20 -37.96 6.57
N CYS A 189 -24.48 -37.90 6.91
CA CYS A 189 -25.19 -38.91 7.68
C CYS A 189 -25.58 -40.08 6.79
N LYS A 190 -24.78 -41.14 6.81
CA LYS A 190 -25.01 -42.36 5.99
C LYS A 190 -26.43 -42.92 6.13
N ARG A 191 -26.95 -42.96 7.36
CA ARG A 191 -28.28 -43.52 7.63
C ARG A 191 -29.41 -42.70 6.98
N TYR A 192 -29.29 -41.38 7.00
CA TYR A 192 -30.28 -40.52 6.37
C TYR A 192 -30.24 -40.68 4.85
N LEU A 193 -29.04 -40.78 4.26
CA LEU A 193 -28.88 -40.99 2.82
C LEU A 193 -29.45 -42.34 2.36
N GLU A 194 -29.24 -43.40 3.15
CA GLU A 194 -29.68 -44.76 2.79
C GLU A 194 -31.17 -45.01 3.05
N GLN A 195 -31.74 -44.41 4.10
CA GLN A 195 -33.09 -44.76 4.60
C GLN A 195 -34.08 -43.60 4.53
N GLY A 196 -33.62 -42.38 4.21
CA GLY A 196 -34.42 -41.15 4.30
C GLY A 196 -34.79 -40.75 5.74
N LEU A 197 -34.32 -41.50 6.75
CA LEU A 197 -34.70 -41.31 8.15
C LEU A 197 -33.49 -41.41 9.08
N CYS A 198 -33.28 -40.39 9.91
CA CYS A 198 -32.25 -40.39 10.95
C CYS A 198 -32.89 -40.35 12.34
N ARG A 199 -32.57 -41.34 13.19
CA ARG A 199 -33.06 -41.40 14.59
C ARG A 199 -32.67 -40.19 15.44
N TYR A 200 -31.61 -39.48 15.05
CA TYR A 200 -31.10 -38.30 15.76
C TYR A 200 -31.75 -37.00 15.29
N GLY A 201 -32.48 -37.01 14.18
CA GLY A 201 -33.22 -35.86 13.66
C GLY A 201 -32.39 -34.58 13.64
N ALA A 202 -32.93 -33.53 14.25
CA ALA A 202 -32.29 -32.21 14.33
C ALA A 202 -30.97 -32.20 15.12
N GLN A 203 -30.75 -33.17 16.01
CA GLN A 203 -29.56 -33.29 16.85
C GLN A 203 -28.44 -34.11 16.17
N CYS A 204 -28.64 -34.58 14.93
CA CYS A 204 -27.60 -35.30 14.22
C CYS A 204 -26.41 -34.37 13.93
N THR A 205 -25.21 -34.82 14.29
CA THR A 205 -23.96 -34.08 14.08
C THR A 205 -23.45 -34.17 12.63
N SER A 206 -24.09 -34.98 11.80
CA SER A 206 -23.77 -35.15 10.38
C SER A 206 -24.86 -34.53 9.50
N ALA A 207 -24.49 -34.07 8.32
CA ALA A 207 -25.39 -33.47 7.34
C ALA A 207 -26.27 -34.54 6.67
N HIS A 208 -27.56 -34.28 6.54
CA HIS A 208 -28.58 -35.14 5.97
C HIS A 208 -28.70 -34.99 4.45
N SER A 209 -28.06 -33.99 3.86
CA SER A 209 -27.93 -33.87 2.40
C SER A 209 -26.60 -33.22 2.02
N GLN A 210 -26.27 -33.30 0.73
CA GLN A 210 -25.06 -32.68 0.19
C GLN A 210 -25.15 -31.15 0.26
N GLU A 211 -26.35 -30.60 0.06
CA GLU A 211 -26.65 -29.17 0.12
C GLU A 211 -26.53 -28.65 1.56
N GLU A 212 -27.00 -29.40 2.55
CA GLU A 212 -26.84 -29.06 3.98
C GLU A 212 -25.36 -29.00 4.36
N LEU A 213 -24.56 -29.98 3.89
CA LEU A 213 -23.11 -29.99 4.14
C LEU A 213 -22.41 -28.78 3.52
N MET A 214 -22.77 -28.45 2.27
CA MET A 214 -22.22 -27.31 1.55
C MET A 214 -22.56 -25.98 2.24
N GLU A 215 -23.80 -25.79 2.73
CA GLU A 215 -24.18 -24.58 3.47
C GLU A 215 -23.34 -24.42 4.74
N TRP A 216 -23.16 -25.49 5.52
CA TRP A 216 -22.34 -25.47 6.73
C TRP A 216 -20.89 -25.08 6.45
N GLN A 217 -20.28 -25.70 5.44
CA GLN A 217 -18.89 -25.43 5.05
C GLN A 217 -18.74 -24.01 4.50
N LYS A 218 -19.66 -23.56 3.63
CA LYS A 218 -19.67 -22.21 3.05
C LYS A 218 -19.74 -21.14 4.15
N ARG A 219 -20.71 -21.23 5.07
CA ARG A 219 -20.86 -20.25 6.15
C ARG A 219 -19.70 -20.29 7.15
N TYR A 220 -19.11 -21.47 7.39
CA TYR A 220 -17.89 -21.59 8.19
C TYR A 220 -16.70 -20.87 7.55
N ALA A 221 -16.48 -21.08 6.25
CA ALA A 221 -15.44 -20.39 5.49
C ALA A 221 -15.66 -18.87 5.50
N SER A 222 -16.88 -18.39 5.24
CA SER A 222 -17.22 -16.96 5.33
C SER A 222 -16.95 -16.37 6.72
N ARG A 223 -17.25 -17.12 7.80
CA ARG A 223 -16.93 -16.69 9.16
C ARG A 223 -15.43 -16.57 9.39
N LEU A 224 -14.64 -17.54 8.92
CA LEU A 224 -13.17 -17.49 9.05
C LEU A 224 -12.56 -16.34 8.25
N ILE A 225 -13.05 -16.09 7.03
CA ILE A 225 -12.62 -14.95 6.21
C ILE A 225 -12.92 -13.64 6.92
N ARG A 226 -14.14 -13.45 7.46
CA ARG A 226 -14.50 -12.25 8.22
C ARG A 226 -13.64 -12.06 9.47
N LEU A 227 -13.33 -13.13 10.19
CA LEU A 227 -12.44 -13.07 11.36
C LEU A 227 -11.00 -12.70 10.97
N LYS A 228 -10.50 -13.26 9.86
CA LYS A 228 -9.17 -12.94 9.33
C LYS A 228 -9.10 -11.50 8.84
N GLN A 229 -10.08 -11.03 8.08
CA GLN A 229 -10.18 -9.63 7.64
C GLN A 229 -10.27 -8.67 8.84
N GLN A 230 -11.02 -9.00 9.90
CA GLN A 230 -11.07 -8.20 11.13
C GLN A 230 -9.74 -8.20 11.90
N GLN A 231 -8.93 -9.26 11.79
CA GLN A 231 -7.61 -9.33 12.39
C GLN A 231 -6.58 -8.51 11.58
N GLU A 232 -6.62 -8.62 10.26
CA GLU A 232 -5.75 -7.90 9.33
C GLU A 232 -6.05 -6.39 9.31
N SER A 233 -7.31 -5.98 9.42
CA SER A 233 -7.68 -4.55 9.49
C SER A 233 -7.24 -3.87 10.80
N LYS A 234 -7.18 -4.63 11.91
CA LYS A 234 -6.58 -4.18 13.17
C LYS A 234 -5.07 -4.03 13.03
N HIS A 235 -4.40 -5.00 12.40
CA HIS A 235 -2.96 -4.96 12.15
C HIS A 235 -2.54 -3.83 11.18
N PHE A 236 -3.41 -3.46 10.22
CA PHE A 236 -3.17 -2.32 9.33
C PHE A 236 -3.18 -0.96 10.06
N THR A 237 -3.99 -0.84 11.11
CA THR A 237 -4.08 0.39 11.93
C THR A 237 -2.91 0.50 12.90
N GLU A 238 -2.51 -0.61 13.53
CA GLU A 238 -1.40 -0.62 14.50
C GLU A 238 -0.01 -0.35 13.86
N ASN A 239 0.14 -0.60 12.55
CA ASN A 239 1.40 -0.42 11.83
C ASN A 239 1.52 0.90 11.05
N TYR A 240 0.49 1.75 10.99
CA TYR A 240 0.51 2.97 10.18
C TYR A 240 1.63 3.94 10.61
N MET A 241 1.71 4.25 11.92
CA MET A 241 2.71 5.20 12.43
C MET A 241 4.13 4.68 12.24
N GLU A 242 4.38 3.41 12.54
CA GLU A 242 5.69 2.77 12.34
C GLU A 242 6.10 2.78 10.87
N THR A 243 5.20 2.40 9.96
CA THR A 243 5.45 2.40 8.52
C THR A 243 5.73 3.82 8.00
N LEU A 244 4.98 4.82 8.47
CA LEU A 244 5.16 6.21 8.06
C LEU A 244 6.50 6.77 8.57
N ILE A 245 6.89 6.46 9.81
CA ILE A 245 8.18 6.84 10.38
C ILE A 245 9.33 6.14 9.63
N GLU A 246 9.22 4.84 9.39
CA GLU A 246 10.22 4.08 8.65
C GLU A 246 10.41 4.63 7.23
N LYS A 247 9.30 4.89 6.52
CA LYS A 247 9.33 5.49 5.19
C LYS A 247 9.95 6.89 5.22
N TRP A 248 9.61 7.72 6.21
CA TRP A 248 10.17 9.06 6.35
C TRP A 248 11.68 9.04 6.67
N MET A 249 12.11 8.18 7.58
CA MET A 249 13.52 8.04 7.98
C MET A 249 14.41 7.47 6.88
N ASN A 250 13.87 6.58 6.04
CA ASN A 250 14.62 5.92 4.98
C ASN A 250 14.47 6.59 3.60
N SER A 251 13.64 7.62 3.46
CA SER A 251 13.45 8.33 2.19
C SER A 251 14.62 9.27 1.89
N LEU A 252 15.05 9.31 0.62
CA LEU A 252 16.02 10.30 0.13
C LEU A 252 15.40 11.70 -0.01
N SER A 253 14.07 11.80 0.06
CA SER A 253 13.30 13.05 0.06
C SER A 253 12.23 12.97 1.16
N PRO A 254 12.61 13.07 2.46
CA PRO A 254 11.68 12.96 3.58
C PRO A 254 10.52 13.96 3.52
N GLU A 255 10.74 15.13 2.93
CA GLU A 255 9.73 16.16 2.67
C GLU A 255 8.61 15.71 1.72
N LYS A 256 8.85 14.68 0.90
CA LYS A 256 7.81 14.07 0.06
C LYS A 256 7.00 13.00 0.79
N VAL A 257 7.42 12.60 1.99
CA VAL A 257 6.68 11.67 2.85
C VAL A 257 5.92 12.43 3.93
N LEU A 258 6.61 13.34 4.64
CA LEU A 258 6.03 14.23 5.64
C LEU A 258 6.42 15.68 5.33
N SER A 259 5.43 16.55 5.22
CA SER A 259 5.66 17.97 4.92
C SER A 259 4.95 18.87 5.92
N ASP A 260 5.57 20.00 6.26
CA ASP A 260 4.93 21.04 7.08
C ASP A 260 3.89 21.86 6.27
N TYR A 261 3.80 21.63 4.95
CA TYR A 261 2.93 22.33 4.00
C TYR A 261 2.37 21.36 2.94
N LEU A 262 1.08 21.48 2.61
CA LEU A 262 0.47 20.81 1.45
C LEU A 262 -0.16 21.83 0.52
N GLU A 263 0.03 21.64 -0.78
CA GLU A 263 -0.60 22.47 -1.80
C GLU A 263 -2.12 22.35 -1.74
N GLY A 264 -2.80 23.49 -1.68
CA GLY A 264 -4.25 23.53 -1.56
C GLY A 264 -4.77 23.23 -0.17
N VAL A 265 -3.93 23.13 0.87
CA VAL A 265 -4.38 23.03 2.27
C VAL A 265 -3.84 24.20 3.07
N SER A 266 -4.74 25.07 3.50
CA SER A 266 -4.43 26.16 4.42
C SER A 266 -4.72 25.73 5.86
N VAL A 267 -3.81 26.09 6.77
CA VAL A 267 -3.86 25.68 8.18
C VAL A 267 -3.75 26.89 9.08
N GLU A 268 -4.74 27.09 9.92
CA GLU A 268 -4.74 28.09 10.98
C GLU A 268 -4.68 27.42 12.35
N THR A 269 -3.93 28.00 13.28
CA THR A 269 -3.72 27.44 14.62
C THR A 269 -4.15 28.44 15.68
N SER A 270 -4.90 27.97 16.70
CA SER A 270 -5.41 28.83 17.78
C SER A 270 -4.32 29.49 18.64
N SER A 271 -3.11 28.95 18.65
CA SER A 271 -1.97 29.46 19.41
C SER A 271 -0.64 29.07 18.74
N SER A 272 0.48 29.59 19.26
CA SER A 272 1.82 29.14 18.89
C SER A 272 1.97 27.62 19.06
N LEU A 273 2.67 26.97 18.13
CA LEU A 273 2.99 25.54 18.19
C LEU A 273 3.99 25.20 19.31
N SER A 274 4.78 26.19 19.73
CA SER A 274 5.71 26.10 20.86
C SER A 274 5.21 27.02 21.97
N VAL A 275 4.97 26.47 23.16
CA VAL A 275 4.47 27.21 24.32
C VAL A 275 5.31 26.91 25.57
N THR A 276 5.45 27.90 26.43
CA THR A 276 6.11 27.77 27.73
C THR A 276 5.08 27.92 28.84
N VAL A 277 5.12 27.04 29.85
CA VAL A 277 4.21 27.04 30.98
C VAL A 277 5.00 27.05 32.29
N ALA A 278 4.70 28.02 33.17
CA ALA A 278 5.44 28.25 34.41
C ALA A 278 5.03 27.32 35.58
N ALA A 279 4.05 26.43 35.37
CA ALA A 279 3.45 25.61 36.41
C ALA A 279 3.65 24.11 36.15
N LYS A 280 4.03 23.39 37.21
CA LYS A 280 4.19 21.92 37.20
C LYS A 280 2.91 21.21 36.76
N LYS A 281 1.74 21.67 37.23
CA LYS A 281 0.44 21.20 36.76
C LYS A 281 -0.09 22.18 35.73
N SER A 282 0.00 21.79 34.47
CA SER A 282 -0.39 22.63 33.35
C SER A 282 -1.12 21.80 32.30
N ALA A 283 -2.02 22.46 31.58
CA ALA A 283 -2.69 21.91 30.43
C ALA A 283 -2.72 22.98 29.35
N HIS A 284 -2.63 22.54 28.10
CA HIS A 284 -2.70 23.41 26.93
C HIS A 284 -3.51 22.72 25.84
N SER A 285 -4.06 23.49 24.91
CA SER A 285 -4.77 22.91 23.77
C SER A 285 -4.54 23.74 22.52
N TRP A 286 -4.37 23.04 21.40
CA TRP A 286 -4.28 23.64 20.07
C TRP A 286 -5.50 23.22 19.27
N THR A 287 -6.13 24.17 18.58
CA THR A 287 -7.10 23.89 17.52
C THR A 287 -6.46 24.22 16.18
N PHE A 288 -6.40 23.22 15.32
CA PHE A 288 -5.98 23.33 13.92
C PHE A 288 -7.24 23.43 13.07
N SER A 289 -7.37 24.53 12.32
CA SER A 289 -8.44 24.73 11.35
C SER A 289 -7.87 24.58 9.95
N PHE A 290 -8.42 23.65 9.18
CA PHE A 290 -7.99 23.33 7.84
C PHE A 290 -9.04 23.82 6.84
N LEU A 291 -8.57 24.49 5.79
CA LEU A 291 -9.36 24.80 4.62
C LEU A 291 -8.66 24.21 3.39
N CYS A 292 -9.30 23.22 2.76
CA CYS A 292 -8.76 22.50 1.60
C CYS A 292 -9.45 22.98 0.32
N LYS A 293 -8.65 23.43 -0.66
CA LYS A 293 -9.05 23.83 -2.01
C LYS A 293 -8.07 23.24 -3.03
N PRO A 294 -8.45 22.25 -3.86
CA PRO A 294 -9.78 21.62 -3.96
C PRO A 294 -10.17 20.83 -2.68
N PRO A 295 -11.45 20.42 -2.53
CA PRO A 295 -11.90 19.65 -1.38
C PRO A 295 -11.11 18.34 -1.24
N ARG A 296 -10.71 18.01 -0.02
CA ARG A 296 -9.93 16.79 0.31
C ARG A 296 -10.54 16.10 1.52
N LYS A 297 -10.57 14.77 1.50
CA LYS A 297 -11.02 13.98 2.66
C LYS A 297 -9.89 13.83 3.66
N LEU A 298 -10.14 14.09 4.94
CA LEU A 298 -9.20 13.76 6.01
C LEU A 298 -9.42 12.30 6.43
N PHE A 299 -8.46 11.42 6.10
CA PHE A 299 -8.55 9.98 6.33
C PHE A 299 -8.03 9.57 7.70
N ARG A 300 -7.03 10.29 8.22
CA ARG A 300 -6.38 9.89 9.47
C ARG A 300 -5.73 11.08 10.18
N ILE A 301 -5.69 11.00 11.51
CA ILE A 301 -4.86 11.87 12.35
C ILE A 301 -4.11 10.96 13.31
N ALA A 302 -2.81 11.18 13.50
CA ALA A 302 -2.01 10.39 14.45
C ALA A 302 -0.94 11.24 15.16
N LEU A 303 -0.59 10.82 16.37
CA LEU A 303 0.52 11.37 17.15
C LEU A 303 1.72 10.41 17.03
N LEU A 304 2.79 10.83 16.34
CA LEU A 304 3.85 9.92 15.90
C LEU A 304 4.72 9.34 17.03
N TYR A 305 5.00 10.12 18.08
CA TYR A 305 5.97 9.72 19.10
C TYR A 305 5.31 9.22 20.38
N ASP A 306 5.68 8.00 20.79
CA ASP A 306 5.19 7.41 22.04
C ASP A 306 5.88 7.94 23.31
N ALA A 307 7.03 8.62 23.18
CA ALA A 307 7.84 9.08 24.31
C ALA A 307 7.07 9.94 25.34
N HIS A 308 6.04 10.65 24.89
CA HIS A 308 5.19 11.50 25.71
C HIS A 308 3.69 11.19 25.56
N ARG A 309 3.34 9.94 25.20
CA ARG A 309 1.96 9.47 25.01
C ARG A 309 0.99 9.84 26.15
N PRO A 310 1.38 9.81 27.45
CA PRO A 310 0.47 10.21 28.53
C PRO A 310 0.10 11.70 28.53
N HIS A 311 0.86 12.53 27.82
CA HIS A 311 0.75 13.98 27.90
C HIS A 311 0.00 14.60 26.72
N PHE A 312 0.01 13.95 25.55
CA PHE A 312 -0.64 14.46 24.34
C PHE A 312 -1.80 13.59 23.92
N PHE A 313 -2.89 14.17 23.43
CA PHE A 313 -4.07 13.41 22.98
C PHE A 313 -4.93 14.23 22.02
N ILE A 314 -5.59 13.55 21.09
CA ILE A 314 -6.60 14.13 20.20
C ILE A 314 -7.89 14.27 21.00
N THR A 315 -8.40 15.49 21.14
CA THR A 315 -9.60 15.79 21.97
C THR A 315 -10.85 16.05 21.16
N GLY A 316 -10.71 16.41 19.88
CA GLY A 316 -11.86 16.62 19.00
C GLY A 316 -11.49 16.62 17.54
N VAL A 317 -12.38 16.07 16.72
CA VAL A 317 -12.33 16.17 15.26
C VAL A 317 -13.73 16.52 14.77
N SER A 318 -13.81 17.54 13.93
CA SER A 318 -15.08 17.95 13.32
C SER A 318 -14.87 18.34 11.86
N SER A 319 -15.89 18.05 11.06
CA SER A 319 -16.02 18.43 9.65
C SER A 319 -17.42 19.03 9.46
N GLU A 320 -17.49 20.24 8.91
CA GLU A 320 -18.75 20.89 8.47
C GLU A 320 -19.93 20.67 9.44
N GLU A 321 -19.72 20.97 10.73
CA GLU A 321 -20.68 20.91 11.86
C GLU A 321 -20.91 19.55 12.54
N ARG A 322 -20.36 18.43 12.04
CA ARG A 322 -20.41 17.13 12.72
C ARG A 322 -19.24 16.96 13.68
N GLN A 323 -19.50 16.97 14.99
CA GLN A 323 -18.51 16.70 16.03
C GLN A 323 -18.49 15.22 16.39
N GLN A 324 -17.31 14.59 16.35
CA GLN A 324 -17.16 13.18 16.74
C GLN A 324 -16.72 13.06 18.20
N THR A 325 -17.33 12.11 18.92
CA THR A 325 -16.90 11.72 20.27
C THR A 325 -15.68 10.83 20.20
N LEU A 326 -14.59 11.22 20.87
CA LEU A 326 -13.34 10.47 20.89
C LEU A 326 -13.14 9.75 22.24
N PRO A 327 -12.48 8.57 22.23
CA PRO A 327 -12.00 7.94 23.45
C PRO A 327 -11.04 8.85 24.24
N LYS A 328 -10.99 8.69 25.56
CA LYS A 328 -9.98 9.38 26.39
C LYS A 328 -8.58 8.92 25.99
N GLY A 329 -7.63 9.87 25.87
CA GLY A 329 -6.24 9.56 25.52
C GLY A 329 -6.03 9.14 24.06
N CYS A 330 -6.98 9.44 23.18
CA CYS A 330 -6.93 9.13 21.76
C CYS A 330 -5.59 9.60 21.13
N GLN A 331 -4.82 8.66 20.56
CA GLN A 331 -3.57 8.96 19.84
C GLN A 331 -3.76 8.93 18.32
N GLU A 332 -4.83 8.28 17.87
CA GLU A 332 -5.11 8.06 16.47
C GLU A 332 -6.60 8.18 16.22
N TRP A 333 -6.95 8.85 15.14
CA TRP A 333 -8.31 9.02 14.69
C TRP A 333 -8.45 8.63 13.24
N THR A 334 -9.54 7.91 12.94
CA THR A 334 -10.04 7.65 11.60
C THR A 334 -11.55 7.98 11.56
N PRO A 335 -12.10 8.42 10.42
CA PRO A 335 -13.54 8.59 10.26
C PRO A 335 -14.27 7.26 10.49
N GLY A 336 -15.34 7.25 11.30
CA GLY A 336 -16.21 6.08 11.46
C GLY A 336 -16.94 5.70 10.16
N GLU A 337 -17.40 4.45 10.06
CA GLU A 337 -18.06 3.88 8.86
C GLU A 337 -19.24 4.73 8.35
N GLU A 338 -20.01 5.36 9.24
CA GLU A 338 -21.13 6.26 8.88
C GLU A 338 -20.68 7.61 8.27
N ALA A 339 -19.43 8.02 8.46
CA ALA A 339 -18.83 9.22 7.87
C ALA A 339 -18.14 8.96 6.53
N ALA A 340 -18.15 7.71 6.04
CA ALA A 340 -17.53 7.34 4.77
C ALA A 340 -18.27 7.92 3.55
N VAL A 341 -19.57 8.16 3.71
CA VAL A 341 -20.44 8.79 2.70
C VAL A 341 -20.37 10.30 2.88
N VAL A 342 -19.49 10.96 2.14
CA VAL A 342 -19.57 12.41 1.96
C VAL A 342 -20.78 12.63 1.04
N PRO A 343 -21.86 13.31 1.48
CA PRO A 343 -22.85 13.77 0.53
C PRO A 343 -22.12 14.73 -0.42
N ASP A 344 -22.26 14.49 -1.73
CA ASP A 344 -21.79 15.39 -2.77
C ASP A 344 -22.56 16.72 -2.63
N ASN A 345 -22.10 17.57 -1.71
CA ASN A 345 -22.73 18.85 -1.39
C ASN A 345 -22.37 19.94 -2.41
N GLY A 346 -21.65 19.60 -3.50
CA GLY A 346 -21.22 20.58 -4.51
C GLY A 346 -20.33 21.70 -3.95
N LEU A 347 -19.71 21.50 -2.78
CA LEU A 347 -18.81 22.47 -2.16
C LEU A 347 -17.45 22.47 -2.88
N ASP A 348 -16.94 23.66 -3.21
CA ASP A 348 -15.64 23.85 -3.86
C ASP A 348 -14.44 23.72 -2.88
N HIS A 349 -14.71 23.40 -1.62
CA HIS A 349 -13.74 23.29 -0.54
C HIS A 349 -14.24 22.41 0.60
N SER A 350 -13.33 21.92 1.44
CA SER A 350 -13.67 21.17 2.66
C SER A 350 -13.01 21.80 3.89
N ILE A 351 -13.73 21.85 5.01
CA ILE A 351 -13.25 22.45 6.27
C ILE A 351 -13.18 21.41 7.38
N TYR A 352 -12.05 21.37 8.08
CA TYR A 352 -11.85 20.53 9.26
C TYR A 352 -11.39 21.36 10.46
N LYS A 353 -11.82 20.96 11.65
CA LYS A 353 -11.23 21.43 12.91
C LYS A 353 -10.78 20.23 13.74
N VAL A 354 -9.51 20.24 14.11
CA VAL A 354 -8.89 19.22 14.97
C VAL A 354 -8.36 19.88 16.22
N THR A 355 -8.74 19.36 17.38
CA THR A 355 -8.26 19.83 18.67
C THR A 355 -7.31 18.79 19.28
N LEU A 356 -6.13 19.26 19.67
CA LEU A 356 -5.15 18.50 20.43
C LEU A 356 -5.08 19.05 21.86
N GLY A 357 -5.00 18.16 22.82
CA GLY A 357 -4.79 18.46 24.23
C GLY A 357 -3.38 18.06 24.67
N PHE A 358 -2.85 18.86 25.59
CA PHE A 358 -1.66 18.57 26.37
C PHE A 358 -1.97 18.70 27.87
N SER A 359 -1.44 17.78 28.68
CA SER A 359 -1.45 17.94 30.15
C SER A 359 -0.22 17.30 30.79
N THR A 360 0.37 17.97 31.76
CA THR A 360 1.49 17.45 32.57
C THR A 360 1.33 17.79 34.05
N GLU A 361 1.96 16.98 34.89
CA GLU A 361 2.17 17.23 36.31
C GLU A 361 3.67 17.26 36.67
N ILE A 362 4.55 17.39 35.67
CA ILE A 362 6.00 17.47 35.85
C ILE A 362 6.57 18.58 34.97
N PHE A 363 7.71 19.14 35.40
CA PHE A 363 8.54 20.00 34.57
C PHE A 363 9.27 19.16 33.51
N GLY A 364 9.61 19.79 32.40
CA GLY A 364 10.31 19.18 31.28
C GLY A 364 9.88 19.76 29.95
N THR A 365 10.64 19.39 28.91
CA THR A 365 10.30 19.74 27.53
C THR A 365 9.63 18.55 26.86
N PHE A 366 8.42 18.75 26.36
CA PHE A 366 7.59 17.73 25.72
C PHE A 366 7.47 18.05 24.23
N ARG A 367 7.82 17.09 23.37
CA ARG A 367 7.74 17.25 21.92
C ARG A 367 6.81 16.21 21.32
N GLN A 368 6.01 16.62 20.35
CA GLN A 368 5.14 15.72 19.61
C GLN A 368 5.03 16.17 18.15
N THR A 369 4.87 15.21 17.26
CA THR A 369 4.53 15.46 15.86
C THR A 369 3.14 14.91 15.61
N VAL A 370 2.20 15.78 15.28
CA VAL A 370 0.88 15.37 14.78
C VAL A 370 0.94 15.28 13.26
N VAL A 371 0.34 14.23 12.70
CA VAL A 371 0.14 14.06 11.25
C VAL A 371 -1.33 14.10 10.90
N PHE A 372 -1.64 14.68 9.74
CA PHE A 372 -2.97 14.80 9.14
C PHE A 372 -2.90 14.23 7.73
N ASP A 373 -3.49 13.05 7.54
CA ASP A 373 -3.45 12.34 6.28
C ASP A 373 -4.70 12.64 5.44
N PHE A 374 -4.48 13.31 4.31
CA PHE A 374 -5.53 13.64 3.34
C PHE A 374 -5.63 12.63 2.18
N GLY A 375 -5.02 11.44 2.35
CA GLY A 375 -5.07 10.33 1.39
C GLY A 375 -4.00 10.39 0.30
N SER A 376 -3.02 11.29 0.42
CA SER A 376 -1.95 11.49 -0.55
C SER A 376 -0.67 11.91 0.15
N GLU A 377 0.48 11.51 -0.36
CA GLU A 377 1.78 12.01 0.08
C GLU A 377 2.19 13.31 -0.63
N PRO A 378 2.91 14.22 0.06
CA PRO A 378 3.32 14.12 1.47
C PRO A 378 2.14 14.21 2.45
N VAL A 379 2.26 13.54 3.59
CA VAL A 379 1.32 13.68 4.70
C VAL A 379 1.65 14.97 5.45
N LEU A 380 0.62 15.76 5.80
CA LEU A 380 0.81 17.02 6.49
C LEU A 380 1.25 16.74 7.94
N MET A 381 2.35 17.33 8.38
CA MET A 381 2.78 17.28 9.78
C MET A 381 2.77 18.66 10.44
N LYS A 382 2.56 18.68 11.76
CA LYS A 382 2.83 19.84 12.61
C LYS A 382 3.58 19.39 13.86
N ARG A 383 4.69 20.08 14.15
CA ARG A 383 5.49 19.84 15.35
C ARG A 383 5.03 20.77 16.46
N ILE A 384 4.63 20.19 17.58
CA ILE A 384 4.22 20.93 18.78
C ILE A 384 5.20 20.68 19.91
N MET A 385 5.36 21.68 20.75
CA MET A 385 6.26 21.63 21.89
C MET A 385 5.68 22.40 23.09
N VAL A 386 5.83 21.80 24.27
CA VAL A 386 5.58 22.47 25.54
C VAL A 386 6.84 22.44 26.37
N ASP A 387 7.30 23.60 26.81
CA ASP A 387 8.34 23.70 27.82
C ASP A 387 7.69 24.03 29.16
N ALA A 388 7.69 23.06 30.08
CA ALA A 388 7.23 23.25 31.44
C ALA A 388 8.44 23.50 32.34
N CYS A 389 8.74 24.76 32.60
CA CYS A 389 9.90 25.18 33.39
C CYS A 389 9.49 26.24 34.43
N LEU A 390 10.36 26.52 35.40
CA LEU A 390 10.19 27.67 36.28
C LEU A 390 10.75 28.90 35.55
N ASP A 391 10.04 30.03 35.64
CA ASP A 391 10.48 31.32 35.09
C ASP A 391 11.88 31.72 35.54
#